data_AF-A0A2N8ZDG0-F1
#
_entry.id   AF-A0A2N8ZDG0-F1
#
_cell.length_a   1.000
_cell.length_b   1.000
_cell.length_c   1.000
_cell.angle_alpha   90.00
_cell.angle_beta   90.00
_cell.angle_gamma   90.00
#
_symmetry.space_group_name_H-M   'P 1'
#
loop_
_entity.id
_entity.type
_entity.pdbx_description
1 polymer ?
#
loop_
_entity_poly.entity_id
_entity_poly.type
_entity_poly.pdbx_seq_one_letter_code
_entity_poly.pdbx_strand_id
1 'polypeptide(L)'
;MGTPKKQKQIQQALDALGWSHLTFADVLYDELYADENDDFKDTDKDEIRKLAQNLKKQLQRESTSEKRLDIYLRVLFEHPAYQALNLDSVLPKHVAHSCLSDELSQRLTQLSSNLDRSSKS
;
A
#
# COMPACT_ATOMS: atom_id res chain seq x y z
N MET A 1 7.61 6.83 3.58
CA MET A 1 7.00 7.02 2.24
C MET A 1 5.77 7.89 2.44
N GLY A 2 5.76 9.13 1.96
CA GLY A 2 4.64 10.05 2.27
C GLY A 2 3.30 9.64 1.67
N THR A 3 2.21 9.97 2.37
CA THR A 3 0.79 9.80 1.99
C THR A 3 0.48 9.96 0.49
N PRO A 4 0.91 11.04 -0.21
CA PRO A 4 0.55 11.25 -1.62
C PRO A 4 1.17 10.22 -2.58
N LYS A 5 2.36 9.68 -2.25
CA LYS A 5 2.98 8.63 -3.08
C LYS A 5 2.19 7.32 -2.99
N LYS A 6 1.71 6.96 -1.80
CA LYS A 6 0.89 5.76 -1.57
C LYS A 6 -0.47 5.88 -2.27
N GLN A 7 -1.13 7.03 -2.17
CA GLN A 7 -2.39 7.30 -2.88
C GLN A 7 -2.25 7.13 -4.40
N LYS A 8 -1.17 7.68 -4.97
CA LYS A 8 -0.88 7.54 -6.39
C LYS A 8 -0.62 6.08 -6.80
N GLN A 9 0.11 5.32 -5.98
CA GLN A 9 0.33 3.88 -6.22
C GLN A 9 -0.96 3.08 -6.21
N ILE A 10 -1.85 3.31 -5.24
CA ILE A 10 -3.16 2.64 -5.20
C ILE A 10 -3.95 2.99 -6.47
N GLN A 11 -4.02 4.26 -6.85
CA GLN A 11 -4.76 4.66 -8.05
C GLN A 11 -4.19 4.03 -9.32
N GLN A 12 -2.87 4.03 -9.49
CA GLN A 12 -2.21 3.38 -10.63
C GLN A 12 -2.47 1.87 -10.67
N ALA A 13 -2.49 1.22 -9.51
CA ALA A 13 -2.77 -0.20 -9.40
C ALA A 13 -4.22 -0.53 -9.77
N LEU A 14 -5.18 0.30 -9.33
CA LEU A 14 -6.57 0.20 -9.74
C LEU A 14 -6.75 0.41 -11.24
N ASP A 15 -6.10 1.43 -11.80
CA ASP A 15 -6.16 1.73 -13.23
C ASP A 15 -5.56 0.57 -14.06
N ALA A 16 -4.45 -0.04 -13.60
CA ALA A 16 -3.83 -1.18 -14.25
C ALA A 16 -4.67 -2.47 -14.20
N LEU A 17 -5.43 -2.65 -13.11
CA LEU A 17 -6.42 -3.72 -12.96
C LEU A 17 -7.71 -3.45 -13.74
N GLY A 18 -7.92 -2.22 -14.23
CA GLY A 18 -9.22 -1.79 -14.76
C GLY A 18 -10.32 -1.78 -13.70
N TRP A 19 -9.95 -1.67 -12.42
CA TRP A 19 -10.87 -1.75 -11.30
C TRP A 19 -11.45 -0.40 -10.94
N SER A 20 -12.76 -0.39 -10.72
CA SER A 20 -13.43 0.76 -10.12
C SER A 20 -13.20 0.80 -8.61
N HIS A 21 -13.36 1.97 -7.99
CA HIS A 21 -13.35 2.08 -6.52
C HIS A 21 -14.42 1.20 -5.86
N LEU A 22 -15.50 0.85 -6.58
CA LEU A 22 -16.53 -0.08 -6.11
C LEU A 22 -15.98 -1.51 -6.05
N THR A 23 -15.33 -1.96 -7.13
CA THR A 23 -14.73 -3.30 -7.22
C THR A 23 -13.67 -3.50 -6.15
N PHE A 24 -12.83 -2.50 -5.91
CA PHE A 24 -11.83 -2.59 -4.86
C PHE A 24 -12.43 -2.52 -3.45
N ALA A 25 -13.51 -1.77 -3.26
CA ALA A 25 -14.21 -1.74 -1.98
C ALA A 25 -14.88 -3.08 -1.64
N ASP A 26 -15.35 -3.80 -2.65
CA ASP A 26 -15.91 -5.15 -2.53
C ASP A 26 -14.84 -6.12 -2.00
N VAL A 27 -13.69 -6.18 -2.69
CA VAL A 27 -12.53 -6.98 -2.28
C VAL A 27 -12.01 -6.60 -0.89
N LEU A 28 -11.96 -5.30 -0.58
CA LEU A 28 -11.57 -4.84 0.75
C LEU A 28 -12.56 -5.24 1.83
N TYR A 29 -13.86 -5.25 1.52
CA TYR A 29 -14.89 -5.67 2.45
C TYR A 29 -14.71 -7.15 2.77
N ASP A 30 -14.54 -7.99 1.75
CA ASP A 30 -14.27 -9.41 1.93
C ASP A 30 -13.03 -9.63 2.79
N GLU A 31 -11.89 -8.99 2.50
CA GLU A 31 -10.66 -9.19 3.27
C GLU A 31 -10.75 -8.69 4.73
N LEU A 32 -11.45 -7.59 4.96
CA LEU A 32 -11.57 -6.99 6.31
C LEU A 32 -12.60 -7.70 7.18
N TYR A 33 -13.65 -8.28 6.58
CA TYR A 33 -14.79 -8.86 7.29
C TYR A 33 -14.93 -10.37 7.10
N ALA A 34 -14.03 -11.03 6.34
CA ALA A 34 -14.03 -12.49 6.14
C ALA A 34 -13.90 -13.29 7.45
N ASP A 35 -13.28 -12.73 8.49
CA ASP A 35 -13.13 -13.41 9.80
C ASP A 35 -14.28 -13.10 10.78
N GLU A 36 -15.02 -12.01 10.56
CA GLU A 36 -16.11 -11.58 11.47
C GLU A 36 -17.50 -12.05 11.03
N ASN A 37 -17.70 -12.37 9.75
CA ASN A 37 -18.99 -12.76 9.20
C ASN A 37 -19.05 -14.26 8.83
N ASP A 38 -19.10 -15.13 9.84
CA ASP A 38 -19.55 -16.53 9.72
C ASP A 38 -21.09 -16.63 9.55
N ASP A 39 -21.78 -15.49 9.59
CA ASP A 39 -23.19 -15.36 9.26
C ASP A 39 -23.30 -14.91 7.81
N PHE A 40 -23.82 -15.79 6.94
CA PHE A 40 -24.19 -15.53 5.54
C PHE A 40 -25.26 -14.41 5.43
N LYS A 41 -24.92 -13.20 5.84
CA LYS A 41 -25.73 -12.01 5.59
C LYS A 41 -25.39 -11.54 4.20
N ASP A 42 -26.38 -11.67 3.34
CA ASP A 42 -26.50 -11.04 2.02
C ASP A 42 -25.69 -9.74 2.01
N THR A 43 -24.54 -9.77 1.33
CA THR A 43 -23.50 -8.74 1.41
C THR A 43 -24.18 -7.38 1.23
N ASP A 44 -24.23 -6.57 2.30
CA ASP A 44 -25.03 -5.34 2.29
C ASP A 44 -24.40 -4.40 1.26
N LYS A 45 -24.97 -4.39 0.05
CA LYS A 45 -24.45 -3.62 -1.09
C LYS A 45 -24.32 -2.13 -0.76
N ASP A 46 -25.09 -1.66 0.22
CA ASP A 46 -25.02 -0.31 0.74
C ASP A 46 -23.79 -0.06 1.63
N GLU A 47 -23.29 -1.07 2.36
CA GLU A 47 -22.02 -0.98 3.08
C GLU A 47 -20.84 -0.92 2.11
N ILE A 48 -20.82 -1.77 1.08
CA ILE A 48 -19.78 -1.72 0.04
C ILE A 48 -19.80 -0.36 -0.67
N ARG A 49 -20.98 0.18 -1.00
CA ARG A 49 -21.09 1.52 -1.61
C ARG A 49 -20.57 2.62 -0.69
N LYS A 50 -20.87 2.56 0.61
CA LYS A 50 -20.32 3.50 1.60
C LYS A 50 -18.80 3.37 1.68
N LEU A 51 -18.28 2.15 1.68
CA LEU A 51 -16.84 1.87 1.69
C LEU A 51 -16.17 2.42 0.43
N ALA A 52 -16.76 2.22 -0.76
CA ALA A 52 -16.28 2.76 -2.03
C ALA A 52 -16.23 4.31 -2.03
N GLN A 53 -17.27 4.97 -1.51
CA GLN A 53 -17.28 6.43 -1.40
C GLN A 53 -16.25 6.94 -0.40
N ASN A 54 -16.08 6.23 0.72
CA ASN A 54 -15.08 6.57 1.73
C ASN A 54 -13.66 6.37 1.19
N LEU A 55 -13.40 5.24 0.54
CA LEU A 55 -12.15 4.92 -0.14
C LEU A 55 -11.79 6.03 -1.14
N LYS A 56 -12.72 6.43 -2.01
CA LYS A 56 -12.51 7.52 -2.96
C LYS A 56 -12.11 8.81 -2.25
N LYS A 57 -12.80 9.18 -1.17
CA LYS A 57 -12.45 10.37 -0.36
C LYS A 57 -11.08 10.22 0.31
N GLN A 58 -10.73 9.03 0.78
CA GLN A 58 -9.46 8.74 1.44
C GLN A 58 -8.27 8.76 0.47
N LEU A 59 -8.48 8.36 -0.79
CA LEU A 59 -7.47 8.46 -1.84
C LEU A 59 -7.25 9.91 -2.31
N GLN A 60 -8.24 10.78 -2.13
CA GLN A 60 -8.16 12.20 -2.52
C GLN A 60 -7.72 13.14 -1.39
N ARG A 61 -7.96 12.79 -0.12
CA ARG A 61 -7.65 13.65 1.03
C ARG A 61 -6.21 13.50 1.48
N GLU A 62 -5.50 14.61 1.63
CA GLU A 62 -4.12 14.63 2.15
C GLU A 62 -4.02 14.21 3.63
N SER A 63 -5.10 14.33 4.39
CA SER A 63 -5.16 13.96 5.82
C SER A 63 -5.43 12.48 6.10
N THR A 64 -5.46 11.64 5.07
CA THR A 64 -5.68 10.21 5.26
C THR A 64 -4.49 9.58 5.98
N SER A 65 -4.77 8.80 7.03
CA SER A 65 -3.72 8.10 7.79
C SER A 65 -2.94 7.16 6.90
N GLU A 66 -1.60 7.28 6.92
CA GLU A 66 -0.70 6.39 6.16
C GLU A 66 -0.96 4.92 6.46
N LYS A 67 -1.28 4.57 7.71
CA LYS A 67 -1.57 3.19 8.13
C LYS A 67 -2.74 2.58 7.34
N ARG A 68 -3.78 3.37 7.03
CA ARG A 68 -4.91 2.88 6.22
C ARG A 68 -4.51 2.66 4.77
N LEU A 69 -3.70 3.54 4.21
CA LEU A 69 -3.19 3.38 2.84
C LEU A 69 -2.27 2.16 2.72
N ASP A 70 -1.50 1.84 3.76
CA ASP A 70 -0.69 0.63 3.81
C ASP A 70 -1.54 -0.64 3.80
N ILE A 71 -2.67 -0.65 4.52
CA ILE A 71 -3.64 -1.76 4.47
C ILE A 71 -4.19 -1.90 3.05
N TYR A 72 -4.62 -0.81 2.41
CA TYR A 72 -5.16 -0.88 1.04
C TYR A 72 -4.14 -1.39 0.04
N LEU A 73 -2.91 -0.90 0.11
CA LEU A 73 -1.82 -1.43 -0.73
C LEU A 73 -1.64 -2.93 -0.46
N ARG A 74 -1.54 -3.35 0.80
CA ARG A 74 -1.35 -4.74 1.17
C ARG A 74 -2.42 -5.65 0.55
N VAL A 75 -3.71 -5.33 0.74
CA VAL A 75 -4.83 -6.12 0.18
C VAL A 75 -4.72 -6.17 -1.34
N LEU A 76 -4.42 -5.05 -1.99
CA LEU A 76 -4.32 -4.97 -3.44
C LEU A 76 -3.15 -5.83 -3.98
N PHE A 77 -1.98 -5.79 -3.33
CA PHE A 77 -0.82 -6.62 -3.69
C PHE A 77 -0.98 -8.11 -3.37
N GLU A 78 -1.69 -8.44 -2.29
CA GLU A 78 -1.98 -9.82 -1.91
C GLU A 78 -3.05 -10.43 -2.82
N HIS A 79 -3.87 -9.61 -3.49
CA HIS A 79 -4.94 -10.08 -4.37
C HIS A 79 -4.40 -10.78 -5.64
N PRO A 80 -4.90 -11.97 -6.00
CA PRO A 80 -4.40 -12.75 -7.14
C PRO A 80 -4.53 -12.03 -8.49
N ALA A 81 -5.55 -11.19 -8.67
CA ALA A 81 -5.69 -10.40 -9.89
C ALA A 81 -4.53 -9.41 -10.09
N TYR A 82 -3.98 -8.85 -9.01
CA TYR A 82 -2.83 -7.96 -9.11
C TYR A 82 -1.54 -8.74 -9.38
N GLN A 83 -1.37 -9.91 -8.75
CA GLN A 83 -0.25 -10.80 -9.06
C GLN A 83 -0.29 -11.28 -10.51
N ALA A 84 -1.49 -11.54 -11.05
CA ALA A 84 -1.69 -11.96 -12.44
C ALA A 84 -1.31 -10.89 -13.47
N LEU A 85 -1.30 -9.60 -13.08
CA LEU A 85 -0.83 -8.54 -13.97
C LEU A 85 0.67 -8.61 -14.24
N ASN A 86 1.45 -9.41 -13.48
CA ASN A 86 2.91 -9.50 -13.58
C ASN A 86 3.56 -8.11 -13.71
N LEU A 87 2.97 -7.10 -13.06
CA LEU A 87 3.57 -5.79 -12.94
C LEU A 87 4.79 -6.03 -12.05
N ASP A 88 5.99 -5.94 -12.61
CA ASP A 88 7.28 -5.93 -11.91
C ASP A 88 7.40 -4.83 -10.81
N SER A 89 6.29 -4.21 -10.40
CA SER A 89 6.14 -3.42 -9.18
C SER A 89 6.18 -4.35 -7.96
N VAL A 90 7.36 -4.87 -7.68
CA VAL A 90 7.71 -5.42 -6.38
C VAL A 90 7.56 -4.28 -5.39
N LEU A 91 6.59 -4.39 -4.47
CA LEU A 91 6.55 -3.54 -3.27
C LEU A 91 7.95 -3.63 -2.66
N PRO A 92 8.71 -2.54 -2.48
CA PRO A 92 9.94 -2.62 -1.70
C PRO A 92 9.55 -2.92 -0.25
N LYS A 93 9.32 -4.21 0.03
CA LYS A 93 9.33 -4.76 1.38
C LYS A 93 10.75 -4.55 1.84
N HIS A 94 10.93 -3.66 2.82
CA HIS A 94 12.14 -3.68 3.61
C HIS A 94 12.16 -5.01 4.37
N VAL A 95 12.68 -6.04 3.71
CA VAL A 95 13.10 -7.25 4.39
C VAL A 95 14.43 -6.89 5.01
N ALA A 96 14.51 -6.93 6.35
CA ALA A 96 15.78 -6.87 7.05
C ALA A 96 16.57 -8.11 6.66
N HIS A 97 17.26 -8.05 5.53
CA HIS A 97 18.19 -9.08 5.14
C HIS A 97 19.46 -8.85 5.95
N SER A 98 19.88 -9.88 6.69
CA SER A 98 21.19 -9.98 7.34
C SER A 98 22.37 -10.00 6.34
N CYS A 99 22.16 -9.58 5.09
CA CYS A 99 23.19 -9.53 4.05
C CYS A 99 24.05 -8.26 4.13
N LEU A 100 23.59 -7.22 4.84
CA LEU A 100 24.43 -6.09 5.24
C LEU A 100 24.72 -6.26 6.72
N SER A 101 25.96 -6.64 7.06
CA SER A 101 26.40 -6.61 8.45
C SER A 101 26.26 -5.18 8.98
N ASP A 102 25.95 -5.04 10.27
CA ASP A 102 25.83 -3.72 10.91
C ASP A 102 27.09 -2.87 10.69
N GLU A 103 28.25 -3.52 10.55
CA GLU A 103 29.52 -2.87 10.20
C GLU A 103 29.48 -2.18 8.83
N LEU A 104 28.90 -2.83 7.81
CA LEU A 104 28.84 -2.30 6.45
C LEU A 104 27.89 -1.10 6.36
N SER A 105 26.76 -1.17 7.07
CA SER A 105 25.81 -0.07 7.22
C SER A 105 26.40 1.13 7.98
N GLN A 106 27.20 0.89 9.03
CA GLN A 106 27.92 1.94 9.74
C GLN A 106 28.98 2.63 8.86
N ARG A 107 29.73 1.86 8.06
CA ARG A 107 30.73 2.43 7.15
C ARG A 107 30.11 3.27 6.03
N LEU A 108 28.98 2.84 5.47
CA LEU A 108 28.24 3.63 4.48
C LEU A 108 27.73 4.96 5.07
N THR A 109 27.28 4.93 6.33
CA THR A 109 26.87 6.14 7.06
C THR A 109 28.05 7.09 7.30
N GLN A 110 29.23 6.56 7.66
CA GLN A 110 30.47 7.33 7.80
C GLN A 110 30.93 7.94 6.47
N LEU A 111 30.87 7.20 5.37
CA LEU A 111 31.19 7.72 4.04
C LEU A 111 30.26 8.86 3.63
N SER A 112 28.95 8.71 3.83
CA SER A 112 27.96 9.75 3.53
C SER A 112 28.24 11.04 4.31
N SER A 113 28.52 10.91 5.61
CA SER A 113 28.82 12.08 6.47
C SER A 113 30.15 12.77 6.15
N ASN A 114 31.15 12.04 5.65
CA ASN A 114 32.41 12.63 5.20
C ASN A 114 32.25 13.38 3.88
N LEU A 115 31.45 12.87 2.94
CA LEU A 115 31.14 13.56 1.69
C LEU A 115 30.35 14.86 1.93
N ASP A 116 29.39 14.85 2.86
CA ASP A 116 28.65 16.06 3.27
C ASP A 116 29.51 17.11 3.96
N ARG A 117 30.60 16.70 4.62
CA ARG A 117 31.58 17.62 5.21
C ARG A 117 32.53 18.17 4.16
N SER A 118 32.92 17.36 3.18
CA SER A 118 33.82 17.75 2.10
C SER A 118 33.16 18.67 1.07
N SER A 119 31.83 18.70 0.97
CA SER A 119 31.09 19.61 0.08
C SER A 119 30.86 21.01 0.67
N LYS A 120 31.20 21.21 1.95
CA LYS A 120 31.06 22.48 2.67
C LYS A 120 32.40 23.20 2.91
N SER A 121 33.48 22.79 2.24
CA SER A 121 34.79 23.48 2.29
C SER A 121 35.08 24.27 1.03
#